data_AF-A0A7V9HE18-F1
#
_entry.id   AF-A0A7V9HE18-F1
#
_cell.length_a   1.000
_cell.length_b   1.000
_cell.length_c   1.000
_cell.angle_alpha   90.00
_cell.angle_beta   90.00
_cell.angle_gamma   90.00
#
_symmetry.space_group_name_H-M   'P 1'
#
loop_
_entity.id
_entity.type
_entity.pdbx_description
1 polymer ?
#
loop_
_entity_poly.entity_id
_entity_poly.type
_entity_poly.pdbx_seq_one_letter_code
_entity_poly.pdbx_strand_id
1 'polypeptide(L)' 'LETQLAPGGKLIVPVGHETQHLVLVCRGLDGVTLERRRLERVRFVPLR' A
#
# COMPACT_ATOMS: atom_id res chain seq x y z
N LEU A 1 3.18 6.52 6.51
CA LEU A 1 3.07 6.72 5.05
C LEU A 1 1.63 6.90 4.59
N GLU A 2 0.69 6.04 4.99
CA GLU A 2 -0.71 6.17 4.54
C GLU A 2 -1.36 7.52 4.91
N THR A 3 -0.99 8.10 6.05
CA THR A 3 -1.47 9.42 6.49
C THR A 3 -0.97 10.58 5.62
N GLN A 4 0.02 10.34 4.76
CA GLN A 4 0.58 11.33 3.84
C GLN A 4 0.01 11.19 2.42
N LEU A 5 -0.91 10.24 2.19
CA LEU A 5 -1.60 10.15 0.92
C LEU A 5 -2.61 11.29 0.78
N ALA A 6 -2.42 12.11 -0.25
CA ALA A 6 -3.41 13.09 -0.66
C ALA A 6 -4.74 12.40 -1.06
N PRO A 7 -5.88 13.10 -1.03
CA PRO A 7 -7.14 12.58 -1.57
C PRO A 7 -6.98 12.06 -3.00
N GLY A 8 -7.49 10.86 -3.28
CA GLY A 8 -7.30 10.17 -4.58
C GLY A 8 -5.91 9.54 -4.78
N GLY A 9 -4.98 9.74 -3.84
CA GLY A 9 -3.63 9.19 -3.89
C GLY A 9 -3.60 7.66 -3.77
N LYS A 10 -2.55 7.05 -4.32
CA LYS A 10 -2.33 5.60 -4.31
C LYS A 10 -0.93 5.30 -3.79
N LEU A 11 -0.83 4.30 -2.91
CA LEU A 11 0.43 3.72 -2.44
C LEU A 11 0.51 2.27 -2.89
N ILE A 12 1.61 1.90 -3.54
CA ILE A 12 1.93 0.51 -3.89
C ILE A 12 3.20 0.14 -3.13
N VAL A 13 3.12 -0.88 -2.27
CA VAL A 13 4.23 -1.25 -1.39
C VAL A 13 4.28 -2.76 -1.17
N PRO A 14 5.47 -3.40 -1.18
CA PRO A 14 5.62 -4.78 -0.75
C PRO A 14 5.46 -4.87 0.77
N VAL A 15 4.60 -5.76 1.24
CA VAL A 15 4.36 -6.00 2.66
C VAL A 15 4.69 -7.45 3.01
N GLY A 16 5.53 -7.63 4.03
CA GLY A 16 5.95 -8.94 4.54
C GLY A 16 7.47 -9.07 4.64
N HIS A 17 7.93 -10.19 5.22
CA HIS A 17 9.35 -10.51 5.36
C HIS A 17 9.71 -11.78 4.57
N GLU A 18 9.42 -12.98 5.12
CA GLU A 18 9.72 -14.23 4.42
C GLU A 18 8.81 -14.48 3.21
N THR A 19 7.53 -14.15 3.36
CA THR A 19 6.56 -14.11 2.27
C THR A 19 6.04 -12.68 2.13
N GLN A 20 6.16 -12.11 0.93
CA GLN A 20 5.74 -10.75 0.64
C GLN A 20 4.64 -10.71 -0.42
N HIS A 21 3.71 -9.77 -0.27
CA HIS A 21 2.71 -9.46 -1.28
C HIS A 21 2.74 -7.98 -1.59
N LEU A 22 2.46 -7.63 -2.85
CA LEU A 22 2.25 -6.26 -3.24
C LEU A 22 0.88 -5.80 -2.71
N VAL A 23 0.84 -4.68 -2.00
CA VAL A 23 -0.39 -4.09 -1.46
C VAL A 23 -0.62 -2.75 -2.13
N LEU A 24 -1.83 -2.56 -2.64
CA LEU A 24 -2.33 -1.27 -3.11
C LEU A 24 -3.21 -0.65 -2.01
N VAL A 25 -2.87 0.56 -1.61
CA VAL A 25 -3.69 1.40 -0.73
C VAL A 25 -4.19 2.60 -1.53
N CYS A 26 -5.49 2.85 -1.50
CA CYS A 26 -6.13 4.00 -2.16
C CYS A 26 -6.75 4.92 -1.11
N ARG A 27 -6.46 6.22 -1.19
CA ARG A 27 -7.18 7.25 -0.43
C ARG A 27 -8.40 7.69 -1.23
N GLY A 28 -9.57 7.66 -0.60
CA GLY A 28 -10.80 8.21 -1.15
C GLY A 28 -10.66 9.69 -1.50
N LEU A 29 -11.52 10.18 -2.39
CA LEU A 29 -11.59 11.61 -2.74
C LEU A 29 -12.09 12.47 -1.59
N ASP A 30 -12.84 11.87 -0.65
CA ASP A 30 -13.23 12.47 0.62
C ASP A 30 -12.03 12.80 1.53
N GLY A 31 -10.84 12.30 1.17
CA GLY A 31 -9.64 12.53 1.93
C GLY A 31 -9.70 11.88 3.31
N VAL A 32 -10.57 10.90 3.56
CA VAL A 32 -10.71 10.18 4.83
C VAL A 32 -10.68 8.66 4.61
N THR A 33 -11.43 8.18 3.62
CA THR A 33 -11.60 6.75 3.37
C THR A 33 -10.29 6.13 2.86
N LEU A 34 -9.97 4.93 3.35
CA LEU A 34 -8.83 4.15 2.90
C LEU A 34 -9.28 2.75 2.50
N GLU A 35 -8.93 2.37 1.28
CA GLU A 35 -9.15 1.02 0.77
C GLU A 35 -7.82 0.31 0.58
N ARG A 36 -7.75 -0.96 0.99
CA ARG A 36 -6.55 -1.79 0.86
C ARG A 36 -6.85 -3.04 0.08
N ARG A 37 -6.02 -3.35 -0.91
CA ARG A 37 -6.12 -4.57 -1.72
C ARG A 37 -4.78 -5.27 -1.81
N ARG A 38 -4.77 -6.55 -1.43
CA ARG A 38 -3.63 -7.44 -1.67
C ARG A 38 -3.62 -7.88 -3.14
N LEU A 39 -2.47 -7.77 -3.77
CA LEU A 39 -2.24 -8.21 -5.15
C LEU A 39 -1.40 -9.50 -5.11
N GLU A 40 -0.45 -9.62 -6.03
CA GLU A 40 0.40 -10.79 -6.21
C GLU A 40 1.54 -10.91 -5.17
N ARG A 41 2.11 -12.11 -5.10
CA ARG A 41 3.28 -12.40 -4.25
C ARG A 41 4.53 -11.84 -4.93
N VAL A 42 5.40 -11.18 -4.16
CA VAL A 42 6.61 -10.52 -4.66
C VAL A 42 7.81 -10.84 -3.78
N ARG A 43 9.02 -10.39 -4.17
CA ARG A 43 10.24 -10.52 -3.36
C ARG A 43 11.14 -9.29 -3.53
N PHE A 44 11.07 -8.39 -2.57
CA PHE A 44 11.86 -7.15 -2.50
C PHE A 44 12.87 -7.25 -1.36
N VAL A 45 13.96 -6.48 -1.45
CA VAL A 45 14.87 -6.28 -0.32
C VAL A 45 14.15 -5.60 0.85
N PRO A 46 14.58 -5.82 2.11
CA PRO A 46 13.96 -5.17 3.27
C PRO A 46 14.04 -3.64 3.17
N LEU A 47 12.92 -2.97 3.40
CA LEU A 47 12.88 -1.54 3.63
C LEU A 47 13.25 -1.29 5.11
N ARG A 48 14.34 -0.57 5.36
CA ARG A 48 14.81 -0.22 6.71
C ARG A 48 14.34 1.17 7.10
#